data_AF-A0A3D5JZR4-F1
#
_entry.id   AF-A0A3D5JZR4-F1
#
_cell.length_a   1.000
_cell.length_b   1.000
_cell.length_c   1.000
_cell.angle_alpha   90.00
_cell.angle_beta   90.00
_cell.angle_gamma   90.00
#
_symmetry.space_group_name_H-M   'P 1'
#
loop_
_entity.id
_entity.type
_entity.pdbx_description
1 polymer ?
#
loop_
_entity_poly.entity_id
_entity_poly.type
_entity_poly.pdbx_seq_one_letter_code
_entity_poly.pdbx_strand_id
1 'polypeptide(L)'
;MKKGQAQQLTVRAFFSDGTERDVTRWARFASTDATVAEVDEATGLAKVIGHGEGAVTAWYSGQIALARITSPWQSDIPDKVYSQTPRRNVIDDSVLGQLHRLNLKPSPKSSDSEFIRRVHLDVVVMLPTPEVTRAFLADPSETKRDAMIESLLAQPEFVDYWTYRLSNLFLISGRKLRPDALKSYYQWLRGEMEKGTPWDQIVRQVVSARGDTMKNGSTNFYSVHQDPETMAENVSQAFMSLSINCAKCHNHPLEKWTNDQYYSFA
;
A
#
# COMPACT_ATOMS: atom_id res chain seq x y z
N MET A 1 -1.16 -10.63 23.01
CA MET A 1 -0.46 -10.54 24.31
C MET A 1 -0.95 -9.29 25.04
N LYS A 2 -0.89 -9.21 26.37
CA LYS A 2 -1.26 -8.01 27.13
C LYS A 2 -0.02 -7.16 27.43
N LYS A 3 -0.20 -5.84 27.59
CA LYS A 3 0.83 -4.92 28.07
C LYS A 3 1.52 -5.47 29.33
N GLY A 4 2.85 -5.43 29.34
CA GLY A 4 3.70 -5.95 30.41
C GLY A 4 4.06 -7.44 30.32
N GLN A 5 3.38 -8.20 29.45
CA GLN A 5 3.77 -9.60 29.21
C GLN A 5 5.04 -9.67 28.38
N ALA A 6 5.85 -10.71 28.65
CA ALA A 6 6.99 -11.07 27.84
C ALA A 6 6.77 -12.46 27.20
N GLN A 7 7.33 -12.66 26.02
CA GLN A 7 7.30 -13.91 25.27
C GLN A 7 8.66 -14.15 24.63
N GLN A 8 9.21 -15.33 24.87
CA GLN A 8 10.41 -15.79 24.18
C GLN A 8 10.05 -16.15 22.74
N LEU A 9 10.72 -15.52 21.77
CA LEU A 9 10.65 -15.92 20.37
C LEU A 9 11.67 -17.03 20.08
N THR A 10 11.38 -17.88 19.10
CA THR A 10 12.32 -18.88 18.59
C THR A 10 12.43 -18.74 17.09
N VAL A 11 13.62 -18.95 16.55
CA VAL A 11 13.91 -18.88 15.12
C VAL A 11 14.38 -20.25 14.68
N ARG A 12 13.67 -20.84 13.72
CA ARG A 12 14.03 -22.12 13.13
C ARG A 12 14.42 -21.92 11.67
N ALA A 13 15.63 -22.38 11.32
CA ALA A 13 16.13 -22.36 9.96
C ALA A 13 15.89 -23.72 9.31
N PHE A 14 15.38 -23.70 8.08
CA PHE A 14 15.21 -24.86 7.21
C PHE A 14 16.25 -24.77 6.10
N PHE A 15 17.13 -25.76 6.02
CA PHE A 15 18.24 -25.80 5.07
C PHE A 15 17.87 -26.63 3.83
N SER A 16 18.57 -26.40 2.72
CA SER A 16 18.33 -27.08 1.44
C SER A 16 18.62 -28.58 1.48
N ASP A 17 19.42 -29.05 2.44
CA ASP A 17 19.65 -30.47 2.73
C ASP A 17 18.49 -31.12 3.50
N GLY A 18 17.40 -30.37 3.75
CA GLY A 18 16.23 -30.81 4.48
C GLY A 18 16.37 -30.74 6.00
N THR A 19 17.51 -30.31 6.54
CA THR A 19 17.68 -30.19 7.99
C THR A 19 16.99 -28.95 8.56
N GLU A 20 16.51 -29.07 9.79
CA GLU A 20 15.92 -27.98 10.57
C GLU A 20 16.80 -27.74 11.81
N ARG A 21 17.09 -26.48 12.13
CA ARG A 21 17.84 -26.13 13.34
C ARG A 21 17.21 -24.94 14.05
N ASP A 22 17.18 -25.01 15.38
CA ASP A 22 16.97 -23.83 16.21
C ASP A 22 18.22 -22.95 16.13
N VAL A 23 18.04 -21.75 15.58
CA VAL A 23 19.09 -20.75 15.37
C VAL A 23 18.85 -19.48 16.18
N THR A 24 17.95 -19.52 17.17
CA THR A 24 17.53 -18.36 17.96
C THR A 24 18.72 -17.57 18.51
N ARG A 25 19.72 -18.25 19.08
CA ARG A 25 20.94 -17.64 19.66
C ARG A 25 21.89 -16.97 18.64
N TRP A 26 21.72 -17.26 17.36
CA TRP A 26 22.50 -16.66 16.27
C TRP A 26 21.67 -15.68 15.46
N ALA A 27 20.37 -15.60 15.74
CA ALA A 27 19.49 -14.62 15.13
C ALA A 27 19.65 -13.28 15.83
N ARG A 28 19.61 -12.20 15.06
CA ARG A 28 19.57 -10.83 15.57
C ARG A 28 18.13 -10.33 15.50
N PHE A 29 17.59 -9.87 16.63
CA PHE A 29 16.22 -9.39 16.71
C PHE A 29 16.14 -7.86 16.72
N ALA A 30 15.12 -7.30 16.09
CA ALA A 30 14.84 -5.87 16.18
C ALA A 30 13.33 -5.60 16.13
N SER A 31 12.86 -4.66 16.93
CA SER A 31 11.46 -4.20 16.88
C SER A 31 11.28 -3.14 15.79
N THR A 32 10.20 -3.23 15.02
CA THR A 32 9.80 -2.19 14.07
C THR A 32 9.06 -1.04 14.74
N ASP A 33 8.48 -1.28 15.92
CA ASP A 33 7.78 -0.28 16.73
C ASP A 33 7.95 -0.61 18.22
N ALA A 34 8.96 0.03 18.83
CA ALA A 34 9.26 -0.15 20.25
C ALA A 34 8.15 0.40 21.17
N THR A 35 7.23 1.23 20.66
CA THR A 35 6.10 1.72 21.46
C THR A 35 5.07 0.62 21.73
N VAL A 36 4.99 -0.39 20.85
CA VAL A 36 4.12 -1.56 21.03
C VAL A 36 4.87 -2.70 21.71
N ALA A 37 6.04 -3.08 21.20
CA ALA A 37 6.83 -4.18 21.75
C ALA A 37 8.33 -3.92 21.61
N GLU A 38 9.07 -4.13 22.68
CA GLU A 38 10.53 -4.20 22.66
C GLU A 38 10.98 -5.65 22.51
N VAL A 39 12.19 -5.86 22.02
CA VAL A 39 12.82 -7.19 21.96
C VAL A 39 14.29 -7.05 22.31
N ASP A 40 14.79 -7.98 23.12
CA ASP A 40 16.22 -8.10 23.34
C ASP A 40 16.90 -8.62 22.08
N GLU A 41 17.90 -7.88 21.59
CA GLU A 41 18.54 -8.10 20.30
C GLU A 41 19.18 -9.49 20.17
N ALA A 42 19.75 -10.02 21.26
CA ALA A 42 20.56 -11.25 21.24
C ALA A 42 19.75 -12.50 21.63
N THR A 43 18.77 -12.35 22.52
CA THR A 43 18.01 -13.47 23.05
C THR A 43 16.66 -13.65 22.37
N GLY A 44 16.07 -12.61 21.78
CA GLY A 44 14.73 -12.66 21.20
C GLY A 44 13.60 -12.65 22.23
N LEU A 45 13.89 -12.27 23.49
CA LEU A 45 12.85 -12.07 24.50
C LEU A 45 12.08 -10.79 24.19
N ALA A 46 10.85 -10.93 23.69
CA ALA A 46 9.99 -9.81 23.35
C ALA A 46 9.12 -9.42 24.55
N LYS A 47 8.99 -8.12 24.81
CA LYS A 47 8.17 -7.56 25.89
C LYS A 47 7.19 -6.54 25.33
N VAL A 48 5.91 -6.69 25.67
CA VAL A 48 4.86 -5.78 25.23
C VAL A 48 4.87 -4.51 26.08
N ILE A 49 5.06 -3.36 25.43
CA ILE A 49 5.15 -2.03 26.05
C ILE A 49 3.82 -1.28 25.95
N GLY A 50 3.17 -1.32 24.79
CA GLY A 50 1.97 -0.56 24.48
C GLY A 50 0.84 -1.40 23.91
N HIS A 51 -0.18 -0.72 23.41
CA HIS A 51 -1.30 -1.31 22.68
C HIS A 51 -1.12 -1.04 21.19
N GLY A 52 -1.52 -1.98 20.34
CA GLY A 52 -1.33 -1.93 18.90
C GLY A 52 -0.87 -3.26 18.32
N GLU A 53 -0.45 -3.24 17.06
CA GLU A 53 0.21 -4.36 16.41
C GLU A 53 1.59 -3.89 15.96
N GLY A 54 2.63 -4.49 16.55
CA GLY A 54 4.03 -4.26 16.17
C GLY A 54 4.62 -5.52 15.55
N ALA A 55 5.72 -5.39 14.83
CA ALA A 55 6.48 -6.53 14.33
C ALA A 55 7.86 -6.59 14.99
N VAL A 56 8.31 -7.82 15.25
CA VAL A 56 9.70 -8.13 15.57
C VAL A 56 10.30 -8.81 14.37
N THR A 57 11.39 -8.25 13.87
CA THR A 57 12.22 -8.86 12.83
C THR A 57 13.24 -9.78 13.47
N ALA A 58 13.54 -10.91 12.81
CA ALA A 58 14.61 -11.82 13.17
C ALA A 58 15.50 -12.06 11.95
N TRP A 59 16.79 -11.79 12.13
CA TRP A 59 17.81 -11.85 11.09
C TRP A 59 18.74 -13.02 11.30
N TYR A 60 18.83 -13.93 10.33
CA TYR A 60 19.77 -15.04 10.38
C TYR A 60 20.28 -15.40 8.99
N SER A 61 21.60 -15.49 8.83
CA SER A 61 22.25 -15.88 7.56
C SER A 61 21.75 -15.10 6.33
N GLY A 62 21.54 -13.79 6.48
CA GLY A 62 21.04 -12.91 5.42
C GLY A 62 19.55 -13.02 5.14
N GLN A 63 18.79 -13.86 5.86
CA GLN A 63 17.33 -13.94 5.74
C GLN A 63 16.65 -13.21 6.90
N ILE A 64 15.47 -12.67 6.63
CA ILE A 64 14.60 -12.02 7.62
C ILE A 64 13.30 -12.80 7.79
N ALA A 65 12.87 -12.96 9.03
CA ALA A 65 11.53 -13.40 9.39
C ALA A 65 10.83 -12.33 10.25
N LEU A 66 9.50 -12.29 10.19
CA LEU A 66 8.66 -11.35 10.95
C LEU A 66 7.76 -12.12 11.91
N ALA A 67 7.80 -11.75 13.19
CA ALA A 67 6.83 -12.15 14.20
C ALA A 67 5.94 -10.94 14.52
N ARG A 68 4.63 -11.07 14.34
CA ARG A 68 3.67 -10.01 14.73
C ARG A 68 3.28 -10.16 16.19
N ILE A 69 3.35 -9.06 16.93
CA ILE A 69 2.95 -8.96 18.33
C ILE A 69 1.74 -8.04 18.40
N THR A 70 0.57 -8.62 18.62
CA THR A 70 -0.68 -7.89 18.79
C THR A 70 -0.97 -7.72 20.29
N SER A 71 -1.15 -6.47 20.71
CA SER A 71 -1.53 -6.05 22.05
C SER A 71 -2.83 -5.25 21.99
N PRO A 72 -4.00 -5.90 22.19
CA PRO A 72 -5.27 -5.21 22.12
C PRO A 72 -5.43 -4.20 23.27
N TRP A 73 -6.26 -3.18 23.05
CA TRP A 73 -6.70 -2.27 24.10
C TRP A 73 -7.58 -3.02 25.11
N GLN A 74 -7.65 -2.51 26.33
CA GLN A 74 -8.47 -3.10 27.40
C GLN A 74 -9.95 -2.70 27.33
N SER A 75 -10.40 -2.21 26.17
CA SER A 75 -11.81 -1.88 25.94
C SER A 75 -12.63 -3.16 25.87
N ASP A 76 -13.77 -3.19 26.55
CA ASP A 76 -14.77 -4.24 26.39
C ASP A 76 -15.78 -3.79 25.31
N ILE A 77 -15.63 -4.36 24.11
CA ILE A 77 -16.46 -4.01 22.95
C ILE A 77 -17.16 -5.29 22.50
N PRO A 78 -18.50 -5.38 22.62
CA PRO A 78 -19.22 -6.57 22.20
C PRO A 78 -19.04 -6.86 20.70
N ASP A 79 -18.90 -8.14 20.33
CA ASP A 79 -18.81 -8.62 18.94
C ASP A 79 -19.95 -8.11 18.05
N LYS A 80 -21.11 -7.84 18.66
CA LYS A 80 -22.27 -7.25 17.99
C LYS A 80 -21.96 -5.88 17.36
N VAL A 81 -21.07 -5.08 17.95
CA VAL A 81 -20.65 -3.78 17.40
C VAL A 81 -19.94 -3.96 16.06
N TYR A 82 -19.01 -4.92 15.97
CA TYR A 82 -18.25 -5.19 14.73
C TYR A 82 -19.11 -5.85 13.65
N SER A 83 -19.98 -6.79 14.04
CA SER A 83 -20.87 -7.46 13.09
C SER A 83 -21.94 -6.53 12.53
N GLN A 84 -22.48 -5.60 13.33
CA GLN A 84 -23.49 -4.63 12.90
C GLN A 84 -22.92 -3.38 12.22
N THR A 85 -21.59 -3.17 12.24
CA THR A 85 -21.00 -2.03 11.53
C THR A 85 -21.21 -2.21 10.02
N PRO A 86 -21.76 -1.20 9.32
CA PRO A 86 -22.02 -1.29 7.88
C PRO A 86 -20.75 -1.57 7.07
N ARG A 87 -20.87 -2.43 6.04
CA ARG A 87 -19.81 -2.75 5.08
C ARG A 87 -20.25 -2.29 3.70
N ARG A 88 -19.39 -1.55 3.02
CA ARG A 88 -19.54 -1.13 1.62
C ARG A 88 -18.76 -2.06 0.69
N ASN A 89 -17.56 -2.49 1.09
CA ASN A 89 -16.70 -3.34 0.27
C ASN A 89 -15.75 -4.22 1.13
N VAL A 90 -14.91 -5.00 0.45
CA VAL A 90 -13.95 -5.94 1.06
C VAL A 90 -12.87 -5.27 1.94
N ILE A 91 -12.63 -3.97 1.76
CA ILE A 91 -11.69 -3.21 2.58
C ILE A 91 -12.27 -3.03 3.98
N ASP A 92 -13.58 -2.80 4.10
CA ASP A 92 -14.24 -2.66 5.40
C ASP A 92 -14.10 -3.93 6.25
N ASP A 93 -14.17 -5.12 5.63
CA ASP A 93 -13.95 -6.38 6.34
C ASP A 93 -12.53 -6.47 6.91
N SER A 94 -11.53 -6.05 6.15
CA SER A 94 -10.13 -6.04 6.59
C SER A 94 -9.90 -5.04 7.74
N VAL A 95 -10.48 -3.84 7.63
CA VAL A 95 -10.41 -2.80 8.66
C VAL A 95 -11.13 -3.26 9.93
N LEU A 96 -12.35 -3.77 9.82
CA LEU A 96 -13.13 -4.28 10.95
C LEU A 96 -12.44 -5.46 11.62
N GLY A 97 -11.84 -6.36 10.85
CA GLY A 97 -11.03 -7.45 11.38
C GLY A 97 -9.85 -6.95 12.21
N GLN A 98 -9.15 -5.91 11.76
CA GLN A 98 -8.04 -5.32 12.53
C GLN A 98 -8.52 -4.58 13.78
N LEU A 99 -9.60 -3.80 13.67
CA LEU A 99 -10.19 -3.11 14.83
C LEU A 99 -10.68 -4.10 15.88
N HIS A 100 -11.29 -5.21 15.46
CA HIS A 100 -11.72 -6.29 16.35
C HIS A 100 -10.52 -6.95 17.03
N ARG A 101 -9.46 -7.33 16.29
CA ARG A 101 -8.22 -7.88 16.86
C ARG A 101 -7.59 -6.97 17.91
N LEU A 102 -7.77 -5.66 17.77
CA LEU A 102 -7.20 -4.64 18.65
C LEU A 102 -8.15 -4.18 19.76
N ASN A 103 -9.38 -4.69 19.84
CA ASN A 103 -10.43 -4.15 20.73
C ASN A 103 -10.61 -2.62 20.58
N LEU A 104 -10.59 -2.15 19.34
CA LEU A 104 -10.87 -0.76 18.99
C LEU A 104 -12.29 -0.64 18.46
N LYS A 105 -13.02 0.39 18.90
CA LYS A 105 -14.37 0.65 18.43
C LYS A 105 -14.29 1.26 17.03
N PRO A 106 -15.05 0.75 16.04
CA PRO A 106 -15.17 1.42 14.75
C PRO A 106 -15.68 2.85 14.92
N SER A 107 -15.04 3.79 14.22
CA SER A 107 -15.45 5.19 14.21
C SER A 107 -16.86 5.33 13.65
N PRO A 108 -17.69 6.25 14.17
CA PRO A 108 -18.98 6.53 13.57
C PRO A 108 -18.80 7.09 12.14
N LYS A 109 -19.87 6.98 11.34
CA LYS A 109 -19.93 7.62 10.02
C LYS A 109 -19.73 9.13 10.19
N SER A 110 -18.92 9.72 9.32
CA SER A 110 -18.73 11.18 9.30
C SER A 110 -20.04 11.92 9.08
N SER A 111 -20.13 13.16 9.55
CA SER A 111 -21.22 14.07 9.17
C SER A 111 -21.18 14.39 7.67
N ASP A 112 -22.28 14.87 7.10
CA ASP A 112 -22.34 15.26 5.69
C ASP A 112 -21.44 16.46 5.37
N SER A 113 -21.29 17.41 6.30
CA SER A 113 -20.41 18.56 6.15
C SER A 113 -18.92 18.16 6.14
N GLU A 114 -18.52 17.21 6.98
CA GLU A 114 -17.17 16.64 6.94
C GLU A 114 -16.95 15.82 5.67
N PHE A 115 -17.94 15.00 5.29
CA PHE A 115 -17.87 14.15 4.11
C PHE A 115 -17.65 14.97 2.84
N ILE A 116 -18.48 16.00 2.58
CA ILE A 116 -18.39 16.76 1.34
C ILE A 116 -17.04 17.46 1.19
N ARG A 117 -16.50 18.00 2.30
CA ARG A 117 -15.16 18.62 2.31
C ARG A 117 -14.07 17.58 2.02
N ARG A 118 -14.09 16.43 2.70
CA ARG A 118 -13.07 15.39 2.54
C ARG A 118 -13.09 14.79 1.14
N VAL A 119 -14.26 14.41 0.64
CA VAL A 119 -14.38 13.75 -0.67
C VAL A 119 -13.93 14.66 -1.82
N HIS A 120 -14.19 15.98 -1.77
CA HIS A 120 -13.67 16.89 -2.79
C HIS A 120 -12.15 17.00 -2.74
N LEU A 121 -11.56 17.10 -1.54
CA LEU A 121 -10.11 17.17 -1.38
C LEU A 121 -9.43 15.86 -1.79
N ASP A 122 -10.04 14.72 -1.48
CA ASP A 122 -9.46 13.41 -1.77
C ASP A 122 -9.58 13.05 -3.26
N VAL A 123 -10.70 13.39 -3.91
CA VAL A 123 -10.98 12.96 -5.29
C VAL A 123 -10.43 13.96 -6.32
N VAL A 124 -10.66 15.26 -6.13
CA VAL A 124 -10.31 16.31 -7.10
C VAL A 124 -9.36 17.39 -6.55
N VAL A 125 -8.94 17.28 -5.28
CA VAL A 125 -7.98 18.20 -4.63
C VAL A 125 -8.43 19.66 -4.65
N MET A 126 -9.74 19.87 -4.55
CA MET A 126 -10.35 21.18 -4.45
C MET A 126 -11.33 21.24 -3.29
N LEU A 127 -11.70 22.45 -2.86
CA LEU A 127 -12.80 22.63 -1.92
C LEU A 127 -14.13 22.71 -2.66
N PRO A 128 -15.23 22.17 -2.10
CA PRO A 128 -16.55 22.41 -2.66
C PRO A 128 -16.88 23.91 -2.60
N THR A 129 -17.58 24.42 -3.61
CA THR A 129 -18.10 25.78 -3.54
C THR A 129 -19.18 25.89 -2.45
N PRO A 130 -19.46 27.10 -1.94
CA PRO A 130 -20.55 27.29 -0.99
C PRO A 130 -21.91 26.82 -1.54
N GLU A 131 -22.15 26.97 -2.85
CA GLU A 131 -23.39 26.56 -3.52
C GLU A 131 -23.54 25.04 -3.53
N VAL A 132 -22.49 24.32 -3.96
CA VAL A 132 -22.45 22.85 -3.94
C VAL A 132 -22.63 22.32 -2.53
N THR A 133 -21.96 22.95 -1.56
CA THR A 133 -22.08 22.57 -0.14
C THR A 133 -23.51 22.73 0.37
N ARG A 134 -24.14 23.88 0.14
CA ARG A 134 -25.53 24.12 0.56
C ARG A 134 -26.50 23.15 -0.10
N ALA A 135 -26.35 22.89 -1.40
CA ALA A 135 -27.19 21.94 -2.12
C ALA A 135 -27.06 20.52 -1.56
N PHE A 136 -25.84 20.02 -1.36
CA PHE A 136 -25.58 18.69 -0.82
C PHE A 136 -26.09 18.51 0.62
N LEU A 137 -25.97 19.55 1.45
CA LEU A 137 -26.48 19.52 2.83
C LEU A 137 -28.01 19.57 2.88
N ALA A 138 -28.65 20.23 1.92
CA ALA A 138 -30.11 20.30 1.82
C ALA A 138 -30.74 19.04 1.19
N ASP A 139 -29.97 18.23 0.44
CA ASP A 139 -30.45 17.00 -0.17
C ASP A 139 -30.76 15.92 0.89
N PRO A 140 -32.02 15.43 0.98
CA PRO A 140 -32.39 14.39 1.93
C PRO A 140 -32.11 12.96 1.40
N SER A 141 -31.66 12.82 0.15
CA SER A 141 -31.51 11.51 -0.50
C SER A 141 -30.46 10.65 0.19
N GLU A 142 -30.80 9.38 0.45
CA GLU A 142 -29.88 8.42 1.07
C GLU A 142 -28.66 8.11 0.18
N THR A 143 -28.80 8.31 -1.13
CA THR A 143 -27.77 8.07 -2.17
C THR A 143 -26.91 9.28 -2.49
N LYS A 144 -27.16 10.45 -1.88
CA LYS A 144 -26.47 11.71 -2.23
C LYS A 144 -24.95 11.64 -2.16
N ARG A 145 -24.40 10.81 -1.24
CA ARG A 145 -22.95 10.60 -1.12
C ARG A 145 -22.38 9.87 -2.31
N ASP A 146 -23.07 8.83 -2.77
CA ASP A 146 -22.63 8.02 -3.90
C ASP A 146 -22.77 8.86 -5.19
N ALA A 147 -23.87 9.59 -5.35
CA ALA A 147 -24.05 10.54 -6.46
C ALA A 147 -22.98 11.65 -6.49
N MET A 148 -22.59 12.18 -5.32
CA MET A 148 -21.50 13.16 -5.22
C MET A 148 -20.16 12.55 -5.65
N ILE A 149 -19.85 11.31 -5.23
CA ILE A 149 -18.63 10.61 -5.64
C ILE A 149 -18.60 10.42 -7.15
N GLU A 150 -19.68 9.89 -7.75
CA GLU A 150 -19.77 9.71 -9.20
C GLU A 150 -19.60 11.04 -9.96
N SER A 151 -20.24 12.11 -9.46
CA SER A 151 -20.09 13.43 -10.05
C SER A 151 -18.65 13.96 -9.99
N LEU A 152 -17.89 13.66 -8.93
CA LEU A 152 -16.49 14.08 -8.79
C LEU A 152 -15.56 13.23 -9.66
N LEU A 153 -15.80 11.92 -9.75
CA LEU A 153 -15.02 11.02 -10.59
C LEU A 153 -15.17 11.34 -12.08
N ALA A 154 -16.33 11.90 -12.48
CA ALA A 154 -16.59 12.33 -13.84
C ALA A 154 -15.98 13.71 -14.20
N GLN A 155 -15.37 14.42 -13.24
CA GLN A 155 -14.79 15.75 -13.49
C GLN A 155 -13.44 15.66 -14.21
N PRO A 156 -13.11 16.61 -15.10
CA PRO A 156 -11.80 16.65 -15.75
C PRO A 156 -10.65 16.81 -14.75
N GLU A 157 -10.90 17.45 -13.60
CA GLU A 157 -9.90 17.63 -12.54
C GLU A 157 -9.50 16.30 -11.88
N PHE A 158 -10.41 15.33 -11.78
CA PHE A 158 -10.07 13.97 -11.37
C PHE A 158 -9.08 13.35 -12.37
N VAL A 159 -9.40 13.42 -13.66
CA VAL A 159 -8.56 12.88 -14.75
C VAL A 159 -7.17 13.51 -14.71
N ASP A 160 -7.10 14.83 -14.63
CA ASP A 160 -5.82 15.56 -14.66
C ASP A 160 -4.98 15.27 -13.41
N TYR A 161 -5.59 15.27 -12.22
CA TYR A 161 -4.88 14.99 -10.96
C TYR A 161 -4.32 13.57 -10.91
N TRP A 162 -5.15 12.56 -11.23
CA TRP A 162 -4.71 11.17 -11.17
C TRP A 162 -3.75 10.80 -12.30
N THR A 163 -3.90 11.41 -13.47
CA THR A 163 -2.88 11.33 -14.54
C THR A 163 -1.54 11.86 -14.05
N TYR A 164 -1.52 13.00 -13.36
CA TYR A 164 -0.29 13.54 -12.77
C TYR A 164 0.32 12.61 -11.72
N ARG A 165 -0.50 12.08 -10.80
CA ARG A 165 -0.04 11.13 -9.76
C ARG A 165 0.57 9.86 -10.36
N LEU A 166 -0.11 9.26 -11.33
CA LEU A 166 0.37 8.05 -12.01
C LEU A 166 1.54 8.34 -12.94
N SER A 167 1.64 9.53 -13.54
CA SER A 167 2.79 9.94 -14.34
C SER A 167 4.09 9.91 -13.52
N ASN A 168 4.00 10.22 -12.22
CA ASN A 168 5.13 10.10 -11.31
C ASN A 168 5.51 8.63 -11.09
N LEU A 169 4.52 7.77 -10.83
CA LEU A 169 4.74 6.32 -10.66
C LEU A 169 5.35 5.68 -11.90
N PHE A 170 4.89 6.08 -13.09
CA PHE A 170 5.35 5.56 -14.39
C PHE A 170 6.59 6.28 -14.93
N LEU A 171 7.18 7.19 -14.14
CA LEU A 171 8.38 7.96 -14.47
C LEU A 171 8.30 8.69 -15.82
N ILE A 172 7.13 9.22 -16.17
CA ILE A 172 6.92 10.00 -17.40
C ILE A 172 7.75 11.29 -17.28
N SER A 173 8.85 11.39 -18.02
CA SER A 173 9.83 12.47 -17.87
C SER A 173 10.46 12.91 -19.18
N GLY A 174 10.40 14.22 -19.46
CA GLY A 174 11.10 14.83 -20.60
C GLY A 174 12.63 14.82 -20.49
N ARG A 175 13.19 14.41 -19.34
CA ARG A 175 14.63 14.16 -19.22
C ARG A 175 15.06 12.84 -19.86
N LYS A 176 14.12 11.89 -19.97
CA LYS A 176 14.36 10.55 -20.52
C LYS A 176 13.74 10.33 -21.90
N LEU A 177 12.64 11.02 -22.20
CA LEU A 177 11.91 10.89 -23.45
C LEU A 177 12.01 12.15 -24.31
N ARG A 178 12.10 11.96 -25.63
CA ARG A 178 11.94 13.04 -26.62
C ARG A 178 10.50 13.57 -26.60
N PRO A 179 10.25 14.81 -27.05
CA PRO A 179 8.94 15.47 -26.94
C PRO A 179 7.74 14.63 -27.46
N ASP A 180 7.86 14.01 -28.63
CA ASP A 180 6.75 13.21 -29.20
C ASP A 180 6.47 11.94 -28.38
N ALA A 181 7.52 11.28 -27.88
CA ALA A 181 7.40 10.07 -27.06
C ALA A 181 6.80 10.40 -25.69
N LEU A 182 7.26 11.50 -25.09
CA LEU A 182 6.71 12.04 -23.85
C LEU A 182 5.21 12.33 -24.00
N LYS A 183 4.85 13.03 -25.08
CA LYS A 183 3.46 13.38 -25.38
C LYS A 183 2.61 12.13 -25.59
N SER A 184 3.07 11.17 -26.40
CA SER A 184 2.40 9.89 -26.64
C SER A 184 2.15 9.15 -25.33
N TYR A 185 3.15 9.07 -24.44
CA TYR A 185 3.03 8.37 -23.17
C TYR A 185 2.03 9.04 -22.23
N TYR A 186 2.13 10.36 -22.06
CA TYR A 186 1.21 11.12 -21.23
C TYR A 186 -0.23 11.07 -21.75
N GLN A 187 -0.43 11.23 -23.06
CA GLN A 187 -1.75 11.20 -23.68
C GLN A 187 -2.42 9.83 -23.58
N TRP A 188 -1.65 8.75 -23.69
CA TRP A 188 -2.14 7.40 -23.43
C TRP A 188 -2.64 7.28 -21.98
N LEU A 189 -1.80 7.62 -20.99
CA LEU A 189 -2.17 7.49 -19.58
C LEU A 189 -3.40 8.34 -19.25
N ARG A 190 -3.42 9.60 -19.71
CA ARG A 190 -4.56 10.48 -19.52
C ARG A 190 -5.84 9.92 -20.13
N GLY A 191 -5.75 9.36 -21.34
CA GLY A 191 -6.87 8.74 -22.02
C GLY A 191 -7.42 7.52 -21.28
N GLU A 192 -6.56 6.70 -20.66
CA GLU A 192 -7.00 5.58 -19.83
C GLU A 192 -7.66 6.05 -18.53
N MET A 193 -7.18 7.14 -17.93
CA MET A 193 -7.85 7.77 -16.78
C MET A 193 -9.23 8.32 -17.14
N GLU A 194 -9.35 8.98 -18.29
CA GLU A 194 -10.62 9.54 -18.79
C GLU A 194 -11.67 8.46 -19.09
N LYS A 195 -11.23 7.29 -19.58
CA LYS A 195 -12.10 6.13 -19.79
C LYS A 195 -12.53 5.42 -18.50
N GLY A 196 -11.87 5.72 -17.37
CA GLY A 196 -12.02 4.95 -16.15
C GLY A 196 -11.51 3.51 -16.30
N THR A 197 -10.43 3.29 -17.06
CA THR A 197 -9.89 1.95 -17.31
C THR A 197 -9.49 1.28 -15.99
N PRO A 198 -9.94 0.04 -15.71
CA PRO A 198 -9.52 -0.71 -14.52
C PRO A 198 -8.01 -0.89 -14.43
N TRP A 199 -7.47 -0.83 -13.20
CA TRP A 199 -6.02 -0.89 -12.97
C TRP A 199 -5.37 -2.13 -13.57
N ASP A 200 -6.00 -3.30 -13.44
CA ASP A 200 -5.49 -4.56 -14.02
C ASP A 200 -5.32 -4.48 -15.55
N GLN A 201 -6.21 -3.75 -16.22
CA GLN A 201 -6.12 -3.53 -17.66
C GLN A 201 -4.99 -2.55 -18.01
N ILE A 202 -4.79 -1.48 -17.22
CA ILE A 202 -3.66 -0.56 -17.40
C ILE A 202 -2.33 -1.32 -17.24
N VAL A 203 -2.20 -2.12 -16.17
CA VAL A 203 -1.01 -2.95 -15.95
C VAL A 203 -0.79 -3.92 -17.12
N ARG A 204 -1.84 -4.59 -17.60
CA ARG A 204 -1.73 -5.50 -18.74
C ARG A 204 -1.32 -4.78 -20.02
N GLN A 205 -1.85 -3.59 -20.29
CA GLN A 205 -1.44 -2.77 -21.43
C GLN A 205 0.05 -2.45 -21.38
N VAL A 206 0.57 -2.06 -20.21
CA VAL A 206 1.99 -1.75 -20.01
C VAL A 206 2.86 -2.99 -20.16
N VAL A 207 2.61 -4.06 -19.41
CA VAL A 207 3.47 -5.26 -19.36
C VAL A 207 3.48 -6.04 -20.68
N SER A 208 2.42 -5.92 -21.47
CA SER A 208 2.35 -6.54 -22.81
C SER A 208 2.65 -5.58 -23.96
N ALA A 209 3.02 -4.32 -23.66
CA ALA A 209 3.19 -3.29 -24.66
C ALA A 209 4.27 -3.66 -25.70
N ARG A 210 3.94 -3.46 -26.98
CA ARG A 210 4.86 -3.64 -28.12
C ARG A 210 4.57 -2.59 -29.19
N GLY A 211 5.56 -2.37 -30.05
CA GLY A 211 5.43 -1.51 -31.23
C GLY A 211 6.08 -0.14 -31.07
N ASP A 212 5.59 0.81 -31.87
CA ASP A 212 6.12 2.17 -32.00
C ASP A 212 5.71 3.05 -30.81
N THR A 213 6.69 3.67 -30.15
CA THR A 213 6.51 4.53 -28.97
C THR A 213 5.74 5.81 -29.23
N MET A 214 5.67 6.25 -30.48
CA MET A 214 4.91 7.43 -30.89
C MET A 214 3.44 7.11 -31.17
N LYS A 215 3.11 5.81 -31.35
CA LYS A 215 1.74 5.35 -31.66
C LYS A 215 1.09 4.62 -30.48
N ASN A 216 1.88 3.87 -29.73
CA ASN A 216 1.45 3.14 -28.55
C ASN A 216 2.16 3.70 -27.31
N GLY A 217 1.55 4.69 -26.66
CA GLY A 217 2.13 5.41 -25.52
C GLY A 217 2.63 4.50 -24.38
N SER A 218 1.91 3.41 -24.09
CA SER A 218 2.28 2.42 -23.05
C SER A 218 3.68 1.82 -23.23
N THR A 219 4.17 1.70 -24.46
CA THR A 219 5.51 1.16 -24.74
C THR A 219 6.64 2.03 -24.20
N ASN A 220 6.39 3.32 -23.95
CA ASN A 220 7.37 4.21 -23.35
C ASN A 220 7.70 3.86 -21.90
N PHE A 221 6.89 3.02 -21.23
CA PHE A 221 7.28 2.42 -19.95
C PHE A 221 8.61 1.69 -20.07
N TYR A 222 8.87 1.02 -21.19
CA TYR A 222 10.18 0.38 -21.43
C TYR A 222 11.24 1.42 -21.79
N SER A 223 10.90 2.44 -22.59
CA SER A 223 11.87 3.45 -23.02
C SER A 223 12.42 4.34 -21.90
N VAL A 224 11.68 4.52 -20.80
CA VAL A 224 12.18 5.26 -19.63
C VAL A 224 13.16 4.46 -18.76
N HIS A 225 13.34 3.17 -19.01
CA HIS A 225 14.32 2.31 -18.35
C HIS A 225 15.41 1.93 -19.36
N GLN A 226 16.67 2.08 -18.99
CA GLN A 226 17.81 1.81 -19.89
C GLN A 226 18.50 0.48 -19.58
N ASP A 227 18.05 -0.19 -18.53
CA ASP A 227 18.60 -1.43 -17.99
C ASP A 227 17.46 -2.23 -17.32
N PRO A 228 17.57 -3.57 -17.26
CA PRO A 228 16.54 -4.41 -16.65
C PRO A 228 16.33 -4.14 -15.16
N GLU A 229 17.38 -3.74 -14.44
CA GLU A 229 17.35 -3.43 -13.02
C GLU A 229 16.38 -2.28 -12.68
N THR A 230 16.54 -1.11 -13.31
CA THR A 230 15.67 0.05 -13.07
C THR A 230 14.24 -0.22 -13.51
N MET A 231 14.05 -1.06 -14.52
CA MET A 231 12.72 -1.51 -14.93
C MET A 231 12.08 -2.41 -13.86
N ALA A 232 12.79 -3.41 -13.36
CA ALA A 232 12.32 -4.30 -12.30
C ALA A 232 11.99 -3.55 -11.01
N GLU A 233 12.81 -2.55 -10.65
CA GLU A 233 12.55 -1.66 -9.52
C GLU A 233 11.23 -0.91 -9.68
N ASN A 234 10.98 -0.29 -10.86
CA ASN A 234 9.74 0.43 -11.11
C ASN A 234 8.54 -0.52 -11.19
N VAL A 235 8.64 -1.66 -11.87
CA VAL A 235 7.58 -2.68 -11.93
C VAL A 235 7.19 -3.13 -10.51
N SER A 236 8.16 -3.36 -9.63
CA SER A 236 7.91 -3.76 -8.24
C SER A 236 7.15 -2.69 -7.47
N GLN A 237 7.57 -1.42 -7.60
CA GLN A 237 6.93 -0.31 -6.90
C GLN A 237 5.54 0.01 -7.48
N ALA A 238 5.44 0.09 -8.81
CA ALA A 238 4.23 0.48 -9.52
C ALA A 238 3.13 -0.56 -9.41
N PHE A 239 3.45 -1.85 -9.56
CA PHE A 239 2.42 -2.88 -9.74
C PHE A 239 2.29 -3.84 -8.57
N MET A 240 3.35 -4.01 -7.77
CA MET A 240 3.36 -4.98 -6.67
C MET A 240 3.31 -4.30 -5.29
N SER A 241 3.48 -2.97 -5.24
CA SER A 241 3.65 -2.21 -3.99
C SER A 241 4.82 -2.72 -3.14
N LEU A 242 5.91 -3.12 -3.79
CA LEU A 242 7.12 -3.65 -3.16
C LEU A 242 8.33 -2.77 -3.49
N SER A 243 9.23 -2.59 -2.52
CA SER A 243 10.49 -1.89 -2.71
C SER A 243 11.64 -2.92 -2.80
N ILE A 244 11.91 -3.44 -3.99
CA ILE A 244 12.97 -4.45 -4.17
C ILE A 244 14.38 -3.82 -4.32
N ASN A 245 14.49 -2.51 -4.52
CA ASN A 245 15.74 -1.81 -4.82
C ASN A 245 16.83 -1.98 -3.77
N CYS A 246 16.50 -2.05 -2.48
CA CYS A 246 17.51 -2.32 -1.44
C CYS A 246 18.13 -3.73 -1.59
N ALA A 247 17.42 -4.66 -2.24
CA ALA A 247 17.90 -6.00 -2.50
C ALA A 247 19.04 -6.04 -3.55
N LYS A 248 19.31 -4.94 -4.26
CA LYS A 248 20.30 -4.87 -5.36
C LYS A 248 21.75 -5.16 -4.93
N CYS A 249 22.12 -4.76 -3.72
CA CYS A 249 23.49 -4.90 -3.21
C CYS A 249 23.63 -5.97 -2.11
N HIS A 250 22.54 -6.28 -1.41
CA HIS A 250 22.46 -7.26 -0.33
C HIS A 250 21.00 -7.71 -0.15
N ASN A 251 20.70 -8.74 0.64
CA ASN A 251 19.30 -9.12 0.91
C ASN A 251 18.52 -7.97 1.57
N HIS A 252 17.25 -7.78 1.21
CA HIS A 252 16.48 -6.60 1.61
C HIS A 252 16.40 -6.46 3.13
N PRO A 253 16.79 -5.31 3.72
CA PRO A 253 17.00 -5.12 5.17
C PRO A 253 15.71 -5.11 6.01
N LEU A 254 14.55 -5.26 5.39
CA LEU A 254 13.23 -5.24 6.05
C LEU A 254 12.21 -6.19 5.40
N GLU A 255 12.59 -6.89 4.33
CA GLU A 255 11.66 -7.72 3.55
C GLU A 255 12.35 -9.03 3.16
N LYS A 256 11.56 -10.05 2.81
CA LYS A 256 12.04 -11.40 2.53
C LYS A 256 12.87 -11.54 1.25
N TRP A 257 13.01 -10.49 0.45
CA TRP A 257 13.63 -10.55 -0.87
C TRP A 257 15.15 -10.64 -0.79
N THR A 258 15.73 -11.63 -1.49
CA THR A 258 17.18 -11.81 -1.56
C THR A 258 17.80 -11.07 -2.74
N ASN A 259 19.11 -10.89 -2.70
CA ASN A 259 19.90 -10.35 -3.80
C ASN A 259 19.75 -11.18 -5.09
N ASP A 260 19.81 -12.50 -4.97
CA ASP A 260 19.62 -13.40 -6.11
C ASP A 260 18.21 -13.26 -6.71
N GLN A 261 17.17 -13.08 -5.87
CA GLN A 261 15.80 -12.86 -6.33
C GLN A 261 15.63 -11.53 -7.05
N TYR A 262 16.35 -10.49 -6.62
CA TYR A 262 16.40 -9.21 -7.33
C TYR A 262 16.94 -9.39 -8.76
N TYR A 263 18.10 -10.03 -8.91
CA TYR A 263 18.72 -10.24 -10.23
C TYR A 263 18.04 -11.32 -11.07
N SER A 264 17.26 -12.22 -10.45
CA SER A 264 16.41 -13.15 -11.19
C SER A 264 15.13 -12.50 -11.73
N PHE A 265 14.71 -11.38 -11.13
CA PHE A 265 13.52 -10.64 -11.55
C PHE A 265 13.84 -9.58 -12.61
N ALA A 266 15.01 -8.95 -12.51
CA ALA A 266 15.59 -8.07 -13.53
C ALA A 266 16.03 -8.87 -14.77
#